data_AF-A0A9W5PYM3-F1
#
_entry.id   AF-A0A9W5PYM3-F1
#
_cell.length_a   1.000
_cell.length_b   1.000
_cell.length_c   1.000
_cell.angle_alpha   90.00
_cell.angle_beta   90.00
_cell.angle_gamma   90.00
#
_symmetry.space_group_name_H-M   'P 1'
#
loop_
_entity.id
_entity.type
_entity.pdbx_description
1 polymer ?
#
loop_
_entity_poly.entity_id
_entity_poly.type
_entity_poly.pdbx_seq_one_letter_code
_entity_poly.pdbx_strand_id
1 'polypeptide(L)'
;MYSTGKQSEIYDIANRAFYINTYMKMLNKLLEERELPVIKAGIGLATTITLAVKAGRKSSEINNLVWIGESVAKAAKLSNLGNKGNISNIVMSSGFYNDYIKIQKLRMPDTNVEEWWTKQHHDSYEIYYHGDVIKLEFNKWIDDGMRD
;
A
#
# COMPACT_ATOMS: atom_id res chain seq x y z
N MET A 1 -22.10 3.13 -15.45
CA MET A 1 -20.98 2.35 -16.00
C MET A 1 -19.86 2.33 -14.97
N TYR A 2 -19.70 1.23 -14.24
CA TYR A 2 -18.55 1.01 -13.36
C TYR A 2 -17.45 0.36 -14.22
N SER A 3 -16.36 1.09 -14.47
CA SER A 3 -15.21 0.54 -15.19
C SER A 3 -14.56 -0.57 -14.35
N THR A 4 -14.71 -1.81 -14.80
CA THR A 4 -14.16 -3.04 -14.19
C THR A 4 -12.63 -2.99 -14.05
N GLY A 5 -11.95 -2.28 -14.97
CA GLY A 5 -10.49 -2.12 -14.95
C GLY A 5 -9.99 -1.36 -13.71
N LYS A 6 -10.60 -0.20 -13.41
CA LYS A 6 -10.19 0.65 -12.27
C LYS A 6 -10.32 -0.04 -10.93
N GLN A 7 -11.35 -0.87 -10.75
CA GLN A 7 -11.55 -1.63 -9.51
C GLN A 7 -10.49 -2.72 -9.38
N SER A 8 -10.22 -3.49 -10.44
CA SER A 8 -9.17 -4.52 -10.43
C SER A 8 -7.79 -3.95 -10.12
N GLU A 9 -7.47 -2.76 -10.64
CA GLU A 9 -6.22 -2.06 -10.40
C GLU A 9 -6.06 -1.61 -8.94
N ILE A 10 -7.10 -1.03 -8.33
CA ILE A 10 -7.06 -0.62 -6.90
C ILE A 10 -6.80 -1.84 -6.02
N TYR A 11 -7.46 -2.96 -6.31
CA TYR A 11 -7.24 -4.20 -5.59
C TYR A 11 -5.82 -4.74 -5.78
N ASP A 12 -5.30 -4.74 -7.01
CA ASP A 12 -3.93 -5.19 -7.30
C ASP A 12 -2.88 -4.33 -6.58
N ILE A 13 -3.06 -3.00 -6.57
CA ILE A 13 -2.18 -2.07 -5.85
C ILE A 13 -2.20 -2.37 -4.34
N ALA A 14 -3.38 -2.55 -3.74
CA ALA A 14 -3.49 -2.93 -2.33
C ALA A 14 -2.81 -4.28 -2.06
N ASN A 15 -3.04 -5.25 -2.94
CA ASN A 15 -2.44 -6.58 -2.85
C ASN A 15 -0.90 -6.53 -2.87
N ARG A 16 -0.31 -5.72 -3.76
CA ARG A 16 1.14 -5.48 -3.81
C ARG A 16 1.67 -4.86 -2.53
N ALA A 17 0.94 -3.91 -1.95
CA ALA A 17 1.32 -3.33 -0.66
C ALA A 17 1.39 -4.41 0.45
N PHE A 18 0.47 -5.37 0.46
CA PHE A 18 0.48 -6.47 1.44
C PHE A 18 1.69 -7.40 1.24
N TYR A 19 2.05 -7.68 -0.01
CA TYR A 19 3.28 -8.41 -0.32
C TYR A 19 4.51 -7.65 0.15
N ILE A 20 4.65 -6.36 -0.19
CA ILE A 20 5.78 -5.52 0.25
C ILE A 20 5.87 -5.53 1.77
N ASN A 21 4.75 -5.37 2.47
CA ASN A 21 4.74 -5.41 3.92
C ASN A 21 5.20 -6.76 4.50
N THR A 22 4.80 -7.86 3.86
CA THR A 22 5.25 -9.21 4.27
C THR A 22 6.73 -9.42 3.94
N TYR A 23 7.23 -8.90 2.81
CA TYR A 23 8.65 -8.89 2.48
C TYR A 23 9.48 -8.10 3.49
N MET A 24 8.96 -6.98 4.01
CA MET A 24 9.63 -6.23 5.07
C MET A 24 9.80 -7.07 6.34
N LYS A 25 8.81 -7.92 6.69
CA LYS A 25 8.94 -8.88 7.80
C LYS A 25 10.04 -9.91 7.53
N MET A 26 10.08 -10.48 6.32
CA MET A 26 11.15 -11.39 5.89
C MET A 26 12.53 -10.76 6.01
N LEU A 27 12.69 -9.55 5.48
CA LEU A 27 13.96 -8.84 5.49
C LEU A 27 14.42 -8.55 6.92
N ASN A 28 13.52 -8.09 7.80
CA ASN A 28 13.86 -7.85 9.20
C ASN A 28 14.26 -9.13 9.93
N LYS A 29 13.59 -10.26 9.68
CA LYS A 29 14.00 -11.56 10.23
C LYS A 29 15.43 -11.93 9.83
N LEU A 30 15.77 -11.78 8.54
CA LEU A 30 17.13 -12.04 8.03
C LEU A 30 18.19 -11.08 8.60
N LEU A 31 17.82 -9.84 8.91
CA LEU A 31 18.72 -8.87 9.55
C LEU A 31 18.97 -9.26 11.01
N GLU A 32 17.92 -9.63 11.75
CA GLU A 32 18.02 -10.07 13.14
C GLU A 32 18.89 -11.33 13.28
N GLU A 33 18.74 -12.31 12.40
CA GLU A 33 19.58 -13.53 12.35
C GLU A 33 21.08 -13.23 12.15
N ARG A 34 21.42 -12.04 11.65
CA ARG A 34 22.79 -11.58 11.42
C ARG A 34 23.23 -10.52 12.44
N GLU A 35 22.45 -10.31 13.50
CA GLU A 35 22.69 -9.27 14.52
C GLU A 35 22.75 -7.85 13.92
N LEU A 36 22.02 -7.62 12.82
CA LEU A 36 21.93 -6.32 12.15
C LEU A 36 20.67 -5.56 12.59
N PRO A 37 20.69 -4.21 12.60
CA PRO A 37 19.52 -3.41 12.91
C PRO A 37 18.37 -3.64 11.92
N VAL A 38 17.16 -3.81 12.46
CA VAL A 38 15.92 -3.87 11.66
C VAL A 38 15.59 -2.53 11.02
N ILE A 39 14.88 -2.58 9.91
CA ILE A 39 14.42 -1.39 9.19
C ILE A 39 12.90 -1.23 9.26
N LYS A 40 12.45 0.02 9.18
CA LYS A 40 11.02 0.39 9.16
C LYS A 40 10.74 1.19 7.90
N ALA A 41 9.64 0.89 7.22
CA ALA A 41 9.20 1.59 6.02
C ALA A 41 7.68 1.73 6.00
N GLY A 42 7.17 2.93 5.74
CA GLY A 42 5.73 3.15 5.53
C GLY A 42 5.34 3.00 4.07
N ILE A 43 4.14 2.47 3.82
CA ILE A 43 3.57 2.25 2.48
C ILE A 43 2.33 3.13 2.35
N GLY A 44 2.38 4.14 1.49
CA GLY A 44 1.30 5.08 1.27
C GLY A 44 0.50 4.76 0.00
N LEU A 45 -0.82 4.65 0.11
CA LEU A 45 -1.71 4.38 -1.00
C LEU A 45 -2.73 5.51 -1.16
N ALA A 46 -2.80 6.09 -2.35
CA ALA A 46 -3.77 7.13 -2.66
C ALA A 46 -4.26 7.02 -4.10
N THR A 47 -5.57 7.14 -4.28
CA THR A 47 -6.18 7.41 -5.58
C THR A 47 -6.62 8.87 -5.61
N THR A 48 -6.33 9.56 -6.70
CA THR A 48 -6.96 10.84 -7.06
C THR A 48 -7.42 10.75 -8.51
N ILE A 49 -8.39 11.58 -8.89
CA ILE A 49 -8.77 11.73 -10.29
C ILE A 49 -7.69 12.62 -10.93
N THR A 50 -6.81 12.06 -11.74
CA THR A 50 -5.75 12.82 -12.43
C THR A 50 -5.82 12.65 -13.94
N LEU A 51 -5.64 13.75 -14.67
CA LEU A 51 -5.39 13.75 -16.10
C LEU A 51 -3.92 13.34 -16.31
N ALA A 52 -3.66 12.23 -17.00
CA ALA A 52 -2.28 11.83 -17.32
C ALA A 52 -1.75 12.69 -18.48
N VAL A 53 -0.55 13.28 -18.32
CA VAL A 53 0.13 14.04 -19.38
C VAL A 53 1.39 13.28 -19.77
N LYS A 54 1.56 12.97 -21.06
CA LYS A 54 2.79 12.36 -21.58
C LYS A 54 3.91 13.39 -21.60
N ALA A 55 4.92 13.24 -20.74
CA ALA A 55 6.12 14.07 -20.79
C ALA A 55 7.16 13.45 -21.74
N GLY A 56 7.51 14.15 -22.82
CA GLY A 56 8.58 13.75 -23.75
C GLY A 56 8.73 14.69 -24.94
N ARG A 57 9.97 15.01 -25.35
CA ARG A 57 10.26 15.70 -26.62
C ARG A 57 10.36 14.68 -27.75
N LYS A 58 9.84 15.01 -28.95
CA LYS A 58 9.85 14.14 -30.14
C LYS A 58 11.24 13.60 -30.56
N SER A 59 12.34 14.16 -30.06
CA SER A 59 13.71 13.88 -30.49
C SER A 59 14.58 13.12 -29.47
N SER A 60 14.00 12.59 -28.39
CA SER A 60 14.74 11.79 -27.39
C SER A 60 14.13 10.39 -27.27
N GLU A 61 14.97 9.35 -27.27
CA GLU A 61 14.57 7.94 -27.04
C GLU A 61 14.02 7.67 -25.63
N ILE A 62 13.88 8.69 -24.79
CA ILE A 62 13.36 8.57 -23.42
C ILE A 62 11.83 8.52 -23.44
N ASN A 63 11.27 7.31 -23.36
CA ASN A 63 9.84 7.03 -23.16
C ASN A 63 9.53 6.74 -21.68
N ASN A 64 9.87 7.64 -20.76
CA ASN A 64 9.50 7.48 -19.35
C ASN A 64 8.11 8.05 -19.08
N LEU A 65 7.18 7.19 -18.67
CA LEU A 65 5.84 7.61 -18.24
C LEU A 65 5.95 8.12 -16.80
N VAL A 66 6.17 9.43 -16.66
CA VAL A 66 6.24 10.09 -15.34
C VAL A 66 4.84 10.50 -14.91
N TRP A 67 4.36 9.93 -13.81
CA TRP A 67 3.09 10.32 -13.20
C TRP A 67 3.32 11.56 -12.34
N ILE A 68 2.96 12.74 -12.87
CA ILE A 68 2.88 13.98 -12.09
C ILE A 68 1.41 14.17 -11.74
N GLY A 69 1.08 14.05 -10.46
CA GLY A 69 -0.30 14.16 -10.00
C GLY A 69 -0.40 14.25 -8.50
N GLU A 70 -1.49 14.86 -8.03
CA GLU A 70 -1.81 15.01 -6.61
C GLU A 70 -1.79 13.67 -5.83
N SER A 71 -2.11 12.56 -6.51
CA SER A 71 -2.03 11.20 -5.97
C SER A 71 -0.64 10.82 -5.51
N VAL A 72 0.40 11.15 -6.29
CA VAL A 72 1.80 10.79 -5.96
C VAL A 72 2.27 11.57 -4.74
N ALA A 73 1.96 12.86 -4.68
CA ALA A 73 2.28 13.69 -3.52
C ALA A 73 1.51 13.23 -2.27
N LYS A 74 0.23 12.86 -2.41
CA LYS A 74 -0.58 12.33 -1.31
C LYS A 74 -0.06 10.96 -0.83
N ALA A 75 0.26 10.04 -1.74
CA ALA A 75 0.84 8.74 -1.40
C ALA A 75 2.18 8.89 -0.67
N ALA A 76 3.08 9.77 -1.13
CA ALA A 76 4.35 10.02 -0.46
C ALA A 76 4.20 10.64 0.95
N LYS A 77 3.21 11.52 1.12
CA LYS A 77 2.86 12.05 2.45
C LYS A 77 2.36 10.94 3.38
N LEU A 78 1.49 10.07 2.89
CA LEU A 78 0.97 8.94 3.67
C LEU A 78 2.04 7.90 4.00
N SER A 79 2.96 7.59 3.07
CA SER A 79 4.08 6.68 3.36
C SER A 79 4.99 7.22 4.45
N ASN A 80 5.15 8.54 4.53
CA ASN A 80 5.88 9.18 5.61
C ASN A 80 5.18 9.11 6.98
N LEU A 81 3.88 8.82 7.03
CA LEU A 81 3.15 8.59 8.29
C LEU A 81 3.27 7.14 8.78
N GLY A 82 3.36 6.19 7.85
CA GLY A 82 3.41 4.77 8.19
C GLY A 82 4.62 4.43 9.08
N ASN A 83 4.43 3.47 9.99
CA ASN A 83 5.46 3.04 10.95
C ASN A 83 5.93 4.14 11.95
N LYS A 84 5.15 5.21 12.16
CA LYS A 84 5.43 6.25 13.16
C LYS A 84 4.39 6.26 14.28
N GLY A 85 4.86 6.32 15.53
CA GLY A 85 3.99 6.30 16.70
C GLY A 85 3.08 5.06 16.70
N ASN A 86 1.77 5.29 16.77
CA ASN A 86 0.75 4.23 16.76
C ASN A 86 0.16 3.97 15.36
N ILE A 87 0.83 4.44 14.30
CA ILE A 87 0.39 4.26 12.90
C ILE A 87 1.07 3.04 12.31
N SER A 88 0.27 2.10 11.80
CA SER A 88 0.72 0.89 11.12
C SER A 88 1.50 1.21 9.82
N ASN A 89 2.15 0.21 9.25
CA ASN A 89 2.99 0.36 8.06
C ASN A 89 2.22 0.78 6.79
N ILE A 90 1.03 0.24 6.54
CA ILE A 90 0.23 0.57 5.35
C ILE A 90 -0.76 1.67 5.71
N VAL A 91 -0.73 2.77 4.96
CA VAL A 91 -1.57 3.96 5.16
C VAL A 91 -2.28 4.32 3.86
N MET A 92 -3.60 4.38 3.89
CA MET A 92 -4.46 4.66 2.73
C MET A 92 -5.18 6.00 2.88
N SER A 93 -5.31 6.73 1.77
CA SER A 93 -6.26 7.84 1.69
C SER A 93 -7.69 7.33 1.84
N SER A 94 -8.60 8.17 2.34
CA SER A 94 -10.02 7.85 2.44
C SER A 94 -10.62 7.38 1.11
N GLY A 95 -10.27 8.05 -0.01
CA GLY A 95 -10.71 7.68 -1.35
C GLY A 95 -10.24 6.29 -1.77
N PHE A 96 -8.96 5.98 -1.55
CA PHE A 96 -8.41 4.66 -1.87
C PHE A 96 -9.09 3.57 -1.04
N TYR A 97 -9.20 3.78 0.28
CA TYR A 97 -9.86 2.84 1.20
C TYR A 97 -11.29 2.55 0.79
N ASN A 98 -12.10 3.58 0.50
CA ASN A 98 -13.51 3.43 0.14
C ASN A 98 -13.72 2.61 -1.13
N ASP A 99 -12.81 2.69 -2.10
CA ASP A 99 -12.88 1.90 -3.33
C ASP A 99 -12.36 0.47 -3.09
N TYR A 100 -11.25 0.32 -2.36
CA TYR A 100 -10.67 -0.98 -1.99
C TYR A 100 -11.63 -1.83 -1.16
N ILE A 101 -12.22 -1.27 -0.10
CA ILE A 101 -12.99 -2.04 0.88
C ILE A 101 -14.25 -2.67 0.27
N LYS A 102 -14.86 -2.00 -0.72
CA LYS A 102 -15.99 -2.54 -1.47
C LYS A 102 -15.61 -3.84 -2.18
N ILE A 103 -14.44 -3.88 -2.80
CA ILE A 103 -13.95 -5.06 -3.54
C ILE A 103 -13.51 -6.15 -2.56
N GLN A 104 -12.82 -5.76 -1.49
CA GLN A 104 -12.33 -6.70 -0.48
C GLN A 104 -13.49 -7.44 0.22
N LYS A 105 -14.58 -6.73 0.56
CA LYS A 105 -15.81 -7.34 1.11
C LYS A 105 -16.43 -8.36 0.16
N LEU A 106 -16.46 -8.09 -1.14
CA LEU A 106 -16.99 -9.04 -2.13
C LEU A 106 -16.12 -10.29 -2.28
N ARG A 107 -14.80 -10.15 -2.09
CA ARG A 107 -13.86 -11.28 -2.18
C ARG A 107 -13.82 -12.12 -0.91
N MET A 108 -14.16 -11.54 0.25
CA MET A 108 -14.16 -12.22 1.54
C MET A 108 -15.45 -11.88 2.31
N PRO A 109 -16.62 -12.37 1.85
CA PRO A 109 -17.92 -11.99 2.40
C PRO A 109 -18.11 -12.43 3.86
N ASP A 110 -17.47 -13.52 4.26
CA ASP A 110 -17.58 -14.09 5.61
C ASP A 110 -16.52 -13.54 6.59
N THR A 111 -15.76 -12.52 6.18
CA THR A 111 -14.71 -11.91 7.02
C THR A 111 -15.01 -10.43 7.23
N ASN A 112 -14.88 -9.95 8.47
CA ASN A 112 -14.98 -8.53 8.77
C ASN A 112 -13.69 -7.78 8.38
N VAL A 113 -13.47 -7.63 7.07
CA VAL A 113 -12.26 -7.03 6.49
C VAL A 113 -12.06 -5.55 6.84
N GLU A 114 -13.05 -4.89 7.44
CA GLU A 114 -12.95 -3.52 7.94
C GLU A 114 -12.13 -3.43 9.23
N GLU A 115 -12.15 -4.48 10.07
CA GLU A 115 -11.39 -4.53 11.32
C GLU A 115 -9.87 -4.54 11.10
N TRP A 116 -9.44 -4.82 9.87
CA TRP A 116 -8.02 -4.73 9.50
C TRP A 116 -7.50 -3.30 9.47
N TRP A 117 -8.40 -2.31 9.56
CA TRP A 117 -8.09 -0.91 9.34
C TRP A 117 -8.54 -0.04 10.50
N THR A 118 -7.62 0.78 11.00
CA THR A 118 -7.91 1.85 11.96
C THR A 118 -8.08 3.16 11.21
N LYS A 119 -9.23 3.81 11.41
CA LYS A 119 -9.50 5.16 10.90
C LYS A 119 -8.83 6.20 11.81
N GLN A 120 -8.09 7.14 11.22
CA GLN A 120 -7.54 8.29 11.92
C GLN A 120 -7.82 9.59 11.18
N HIS A 121 -7.68 10.69 11.91
CA HIS A 121 -7.76 12.05 11.38
C HIS A 121 -6.46 12.79 11.71
N HIS A 122 -5.93 13.54 10.75
CA HIS A 122 -4.81 14.44 10.98
C HIS A 122 -5.08 15.77 10.29
N ASP A 123 -4.89 16.87 11.00
CA ASP A 123 -5.27 18.22 10.57
C ASP A 123 -4.69 18.62 9.21
N SER A 124 -3.47 18.14 8.89
CA SER A 124 -2.80 18.37 7.60
C SER A 124 -3.01 17.29 6.52
N TYR A 125 -3.57 16.13 6.83
CA TYR A 125 -3.64 14.97 5.92
C TYR A 125 -5.06 14.43 5.69
N GLU A 126 -6.08 15.07 6.28
CA GLU A 126 -7.48 14.63 6.29
C GLU A 126 -7.66 13.27 6.98
N ILE A 127 -8.80 12.61 6.74
CA ILE A 127 -9.08 11.26 7.20
C ILE A 127 -8.26 10.25 6.39
N TYR A 128 -7.58 9.34 7.08
CA TYR A 128 -6.86 8.22 6.49
C TYR A 128 -7.12 6.93 7.28
N TYR A 129 -6.74 5.81 6.68
CA TYR A 129 -6.88 4.48 7.27
C TYR A 129 -5.52 3.80 7.31
N HIS A 130 -5.20 3.06 8.37
CA HIS A 130 -3.95 2.31 8.44
C HIS A 130 -4.14 0.90 9.00
N GLY A 131 -3.27 -0.02 8.60
CA GLY A 131 -3.30 -1.42 9.03
C GLY A 131 -1.97 -2.13 8.79
N ASP A 132 -1.78 -3.31 9.40
CA ASP A 132 -0.61 -4.19 9.21
C ASP A 132 -1.00 -5.48 8.46
N VAL A 133 -1.62 -5.33 7.30
CA VAL A 133 -2.08 -6.49 6.51
C VAL A 133 -0.89 -7.19 5.86
N ILE A 134 -0.86 -8.52 6.00
CA ILE A 134 0.18 -9.40 5.46
C ILE A 134 -0.41 -10.58 4.67
N LYS A 135 0.44 -11.27 3.92
CA LYS A 135 0.12 -12.51 3.23
C LYS A 135 0.41 -13.69 4.14
N LEU A 136 -0.65 -14.32 4.67
CA LEU A 136 -0.55 -15.36 5.69
C LEU A 136 0.32 -16.54 5.27
N GLU A 137 0.10 -17.12 4.09
CA GLU A 137 0.92 -18.25 3.59
C GLU A 137 2.38 -17.85 3.43
N PHE A 138 2.63 -16.64 2.92
CA PHE A 138 4.00 -16.14 2.78
C PHE A 138 4.65 -15.88 4.14
N ASN A 139 3.91 -15.31 5.10
CA ASN A 139 4.40 -15.11 6.46
C ASN A 139 4.69 -16.43 7.16
N LYS A 140 3.83 -17.44 6.98
CA LYS A 140 4.05 -18.78 7.51
C LYS A 140 5.34 -19.39 6.94
N TRP A 141 5.56 -19.29 5.63
CA TRP A 141 6.81 -19.72 5.01
C TRP A 141 8.04 -19.00 5.58
N ILE A 142 7.93 -17.70 5.86
CA ILE A 142 8.98 -16.93 6.55
C ILE A 142 9.21 -17.50 7.95
N ASP A 143 8.15 -17.73 8.73
CA ASP A 143 8.20 -18.25 10.10
C ASP A 143 8.84 -19.65 10.16
N ASP A 144 8.51 -20.51 9.19
CA ASP A 144 9.04 -21.87 9.03
C ASP A 144 10.52 -21.91 8.55
N GLY A 145 11.14 -20.75 8.40
CA GLY A 145 12.57 -20.62 8.08
C GLY A 145 12.88 -20.60 6.60
N MET A 146 11.92 -20.20 5.76
CA MET A 146 12.11 -19.97 4.32
C MET A 146 12.65 -21.20 3.58
N ARG A 147 12.16 -22.38 3.95
CA ARG A 147 12.57 -23.67 3.37
C ARG A 147 11.84 -23.92 2.05
N ASP A 148 12.54 -24.47 1.07
CA ASP A 148 11.98 -24.90 -0.22
C ASP A 148 11.17 -26.21 -0.11
#